data_AF-A0A1C5MA85-F1
#
_entry.id   AF-A0A1C5MA85-F1
#
_cell.length_a   1.000
_cell.length_b   1.000
_cell.length_c   1.000
_cell.angle_alpha   90.00
_cell.angle_beta   90.00
_cell.angle_gamma   90.00
#
_symmetry.space_group_name_H-M   'P 1'
#
loop_
_entity.id
_entity.type
_entity.pdbx_description
1 polymer ?
#
loop_
_entity_poly.entity_id
_entity_poly.type
_entity_poly.pdbx_seq_one_letter_code
_entity_poly.pdbx_strand_id
1 'polypeptide(L)'
;MFIITTDGMENASRRYYSEKVKQMIERQKEKYGWEFLFLGANIDAVETASQFGIGADRAVNYQCDSEGTALNYEVVSEAISSVRCSASLSADWKKCIDEDYKKRGGREHK
;
A
#
# COMPACT_ATOMS: atom_id res chain seq x y z
N MET A 1 -0.94 -12.91 -3.02
CA MET A 1 -1.05 -11.47 -2.73
C MET A 1 0.07 -11.08 -1.80
N PHE A 2 0.71 -9.94 -2.06
CA PHE A 2 1.81 -9.36 -1.30
C PHE A 2 1.47 -7.93 -0.92
N ILE A 3 1.81 -7.55 0.31
CA ILE A 3 1.55 -6.23 0.87
C ILE A 3 2.89 -5.64 1.29
N ILE A 4 3.15 -4.43 0.82
CA ILE A 4 4.35 -3.65 1.14
C ILE A 4 3.89 -2.48 2.00
N THR A 5 4.29 -2.45 3.27
CA THR A 5 4.01 -1.34 4.17
C THR A 5 5.30 -0.60 4.49
N THR A 6 5.29 0.73 4.47
CA THR A 6 6.45 1.55 4.81
C THR A 6 6.10 2.51 5.92
N ASP A 7 7.09 2.86 6.74
CA ASP A 7 6.99 3.79 7.88
C ASP A 7 7.24 5.26 7.48
N GLY A 8 7.32 5.55 6.18
CA GLY A 8 7.55 6.90 5.64
C GLY A 8 9.03 7.25 5.48
N MET A 9 9.97 6.35 5.80
CA MET A 9 11.41 6.53 5.59
C MET A 9 11.96 5.77 4.38
N GLU A 10 11.20 5.68 3.29
CA GLU A 10 11.62 4.93 2.09
C GLU A 10 12.94 5.42 1.50
N ASN A 11 13.20 6.74 1.61
CA ASN A 11 14.44 7.38 1.15
C ASN A 11 15.67 7.08 2.03
N ALA A 12 15.54 6.36 3.14
CA ALA A 12 16.65 6.03 4.04
C ALA A 12 17.46 4.80 3.58
N SER A 13 16.92 3.95 2.71
CA SER A 13 17.61 2.75 2.23
C SER A 13 18.18 2.93 0.82
N ARG A 14 19.52 2.86 0.69
CA ARG A 14 20.25 3.00 -0.60
C ARG A 14 20.62 1.67 -1.24
N ARG A 15 20.08 0.55 -0.73
CA ARG A 15 20.61 -0.80 -1.01
C ARG A 15 19.88 -1.54 -2.14
N TYR A 16 18.69 -1.09 -2.54
CA TYR A 16 17.95 -1.62 -3.69
C TYR A 16 17.43 -0.49 -4.56
N TYR A 17 17.86 -0.43 -5.83
CA TYR A 17 17.35 0.52 -6.81
C TYR A 17 15.90 0.18 -7.16
N SER A 18 15.03 1.20 -7.23
CA SER A 18 13.60 1.07 -7.51
C SER A 18 13.32 0.25 -8.78
N GLU A 19 14.17 0.37 -9.79
CA GLU A 19 14.10 -0.38 -11.05
C GLU A 19 14.22 -1.90 -10.85
N LYS A 20 15.09 -2.35 -9.94
CA LYS A 20 15.25 -3.79 -9.66
C LYS A 20 14.02 -4.34 -8.94
N VAL A 21 13.44 -3.56 -8.02
CA VAL A 21 12.22 -3.92 -7.31
C VAL A 21 11.04 -4.00 -8.28
N LYS A 22 10.93 -3.04 -9.20
CA LYS A 22 9.93 -3.06 -10.28
C LYS A 22 10.03 -4.32 -11.14
N GLN A 23 11.22 -4.67 -11.63
CA GLN A 23 11.41 -5.90 -12.43
C GLN A 23 11.04 -7.16 -11.65
N MET A 24 11.35 -7.21 -10.34
CA MET A 24 10.95 -8.31 -9.49
C MET A 24 9.43 -8.39 -9.36
N ILE A 25 8.75 -7.28 -9.09
CA ILE A 25 7.30 -7.21 -8.99
C ILE A 25 6.63 -7.63 -10.29
N GLU A 26 7.06 -7.09 -11.43
CA GLU A 26 6.52 -7.42 -12.76
C GLU A 26 6.68 -8.92 -13.07
N ARG A 27 7.86 -9.49 -12.82
CA ARG A 27 8.10 -10.93 -13.00
C ARG A 27 7.18 -11.78 -12.13
N GLN A 28 6.93 -11.39 -10.88
CA GLN A 28 6.06 -12.14 -9.99
C GLN A 28 4.58 -12.00 -10.38
N LYS A 29 4.16 -10.82 -10.85
CA LYS A 29 2.83 -10.57 -11.41
C LYS A 29 2.58 -11.45 -12.64
N GLU A 30 3.49 -11.43 -13.60
CA GLU A 30 3.32 -12.15 -14.87
C GLU A 30 3.44 -13.68 -14.70
N LYS A 31 4.44 -14.14 -13.95
CA LYS A 31 4.73 -15.57 -13.83
C LYS A 31 3.81 -16.30 -12.86
N TYR A 32 3.35 -15.64 -11.79
CA TYR A 32 2.63 -16.29 -10.70
C TYR A 32 1.29 -15.60 -10.36
N GLY A 33 0.88 -14.57 -11.10
CA GLY A 33 -0.37 -13.86 -10.85
C GLY A 33 -0.39 -13.14 -9.50
N TRP A 34 0.77 -12.76 -8.97
CA TRP A 34 0.82 -12.12 -7.65
C TRP A 34 0.22 -10.71 -7.69
N GLU A 35 -0.70 -10.43 -6.76
CA GLU A 35 -1.20 -9.07 -6.54
C GLU A 35 -0.31 -8.35 -5.52
N PHE A 36 0.10 -7.12 -5.82
CA PHE A 36 0.90 -6.27 -4.93
C PHE A 36 0.08 -5.06 -4.48
N LEU A 37 0.05 -4.81 -3.17
CA LEU A 37 -0.53 -3.63 -2.53
C LEU A 37 0.59 -2.85 -1.83
N PHE A 38 0.55 -1.52 -1.95
CA PHE A 38 1.55 -0.63 -1.39
C PHE A 38 0.89 0.36 -0.43
N LEU A 39 1.42 0.45 0.79
CA LEU A 39 0.88 1.27 1.87
C LEU A 39 1.99 2.12 2.44
N GLY A 40 1.96 3.41 2.12
CA GLY A 40 2.94 4.36 2.61
C GLY A 40 2.41 5.14 3.81
N ALA A 41 3.20 5.21 4.86
CA ALA A 41 2.96 6.14 5.96
C ALA A 41 3.40 7.55 5.58
N ASN A 42 2.49 8.53 5.70
CA ASN A 42 2.83 9.97 5.69
C ASN A 42 3.71 10.45 4.50
N ILE A 43 3.65 9.78 3.34
CA ILE A 43 4.40 10.08 2.11
C ILE A 43 3.45 10.07 0.90
N ASP A 44 3.92 10.48 -0.27
CA ASP A 44 3.25 10.24 -1.55
C ASP A 44 3.40 8.77 -1.97
N ALA A 45 2.66 7.86 -1.31
CA ALA A 45 2.77 6.42 -1.55
C ALA A 45 2.44 6.05 -3.00
N VAL A 46 1.65 6.87 -3.69
CA VAL A 46 1.34 6.70 -5.10
C VAL A 46 2.59 6.93 -5.95
N GLU A 47 3.36 7.99 -5.67
CA GLU A 47 4.61 8.26 -6.38
C GLU A 47 5.63 7.13 -6.16
N THR A 48 5.84 6.69 -4.92
CA THR A 48 6.77 5.59 -4.65
C THR A 48 6.31 4.26 -5.25
N ALA A 49 5.02 3.93 -5.11
CA ALA A 49 4.43 2.73 -5.72
C ALA A 49 4.62 2.73 -7.24
N SER A 50 4.49 3.89 -7.89
CA SER A 50 4.72 4.04 -9.33
C SER A 50 6.16 3.68 -9.72
N GLN A 51 7.15 4.06 -8.89
CA GLN A 51 8.55 3.65 -9.10
C GLN A 51 8.74 2.13 -9.01
N PHE A 52 7.89 1.44 -8.25
CA PHE A 52 7.88 -0.02 -8.13
C PHE A 52 6.99 -0.72 -9.16
N GLY A 53 6.35 0.01 -10.09
CA GLY A 53 5.42 -0.56 -11.06
C GLY A 53 4.08 -1.01 -10.46
N ILE A 54 3.72 -0.45 -9.31
CA ILE A 54 2.43 -0.64 -8.65
C ILE A 54 1.53 0.53 -9.04
N GLY A 55 0.34 0.23 -9.56
CA GLY A 55 -0.62 1.24 -9.99
C GLY A 55 -1.18 2.02 -8.80
N ALA A 56 -1.61 3.25 -9.05
CA ALA A 56 -2.22 4.10 -8.03
C ALA A 56 -3.47 3.47 -7.40
N ASP A 57 -4.19 2.58 -8.11
CA ASP A 57 -5.32 1.81 -7.59
C ASP A 57 -4.93 0.85 -6.46
N ARG A 58 -3.65 0.48 -6.39
CA ARG A 58 -3.06 -0.45 -5.40
C ARG A 58 -2.12 0.23 -4.42
N ALA A 59 -2.07 1.55 -4.44
CA ALA A 59 -1.30 2.37 -3.52
C ALA A 59 -2.25 3.20 -2.64
N VAL A 60 -1.95 3.28 -1.34
CA VAL A 60 -2.70 4.09 -0.38
C VAL A 60 -1.79 4.71 0.67
N ASN A 61 -2.13 5.93 1.06
CA ASN A 61 -1.51 6.63 2.18
C ASN A 61 -2.29 6.30 3.45
N TYR A 62 -1.59 5.92 4.53
CA TYR A 62 -2.22 5.70 5.83
C TYR A 62 -1.54 6.54 6.91
N GLN A 63 -2.26 6.78 8.00
CA GLN A 63 -1.73 7.49 9.16
C GLN A 63 -0.90 6.53 10.01
N CYS A 64 0.38 6.86 10.21
CA CYS A 64 1.29 6.08 11.04
C CYS A 64 1.09 6.34 12.54
N ASP A 65 -0.16 6.23 12.99
CA ASP A 65 -0.52 6.20 14.40
C ASP A 65 -1.14 4.83 14.76
N SER A 66 -1.43 4.61 16.04
CA SER A 66 -2.01 3.34 16.50
C SER A 66 -3.38 3.04 15.88
N GLU A 67 -4.19 4.07 15.62
CA GLU A 67 -5.54 3.91 15.10
C GLU A 67 -5.54 3.68 13.59
N GLY A 68 -4.76 4.47 12.84
CA GLY A 68 -4.56 4.31 11.40
C GLY A 68 -3.88 2.99 11.06
N THR A 69 -2.94 2.51 11.90
CA THR A 69 -2.34 1.18 11.73
C THR A 69 -3.37 0.08 11.99
N ALA A 70 -4.19 0.18 13.04
CA ALA A 70 -5.23 -0.81 13.33
C ALA A 70 -6.26 -0.90 12.19
N LEU A 71 -6.76 0.25 11.73
CA LEU A 71 -7.67 0.33 10.59
C LEU A 71 -7.04 -0.24 9.32
N ASN A 72 -5.76 0.05 9.09
CA ASN A 72 -5.03 -0.47 7.95
C ASN A 72 -5.02 -2.01 7.94
N TYR A 73 -4.67 -2.63 9.07
CA TYR A 73 -4.69 -4.08 9.20
C TYR A 73 -6.09 -4.67 9.03
N GLU A 74 -7.14 -4.01 9.52
CA GLU A 74 -8.53 -4.45 9.38
C GLU A 74 -8.96 -4.47 7.91
N VAL A 75 -8.79 -3.34 7.21
CA VAL A 75 -9.15 -3.18 5.80
C VAL A 75 -8.35 -4.14 4.92
N VAL A 76 -7.04 -4.26 5.17
CA VAL A 76 -6.18 -5.20 4.45
C VAL A 76 -6.65 -6.64 4.70
N SER A 77 -6.98 -7.01 5.95
CA SER A 77 -7.49 -8.34 6.30
C SER A 77 -8.78 -8.69 5.55
N GLU A 78 -9.70 -7.74 5.47
CA GLU A 78 -10.94 -7.89 4.68
C GLU A 78 -10.62 -8.11 3.20
N ALA A 79 -9.74 -7.30 2.63
CA ALA A 79 -9.30 -7.42 1.26
C ALA A 79 -8.62 -8.78 0.96
N ILE A 80 -7.78 -9.28 1.88
CA ILE A 80 -7.20 -10.64 1.78
C ILE A 80 -8.33 -11.68 1.78
N SER A 81 -9.32 -11.52 2.65
CA SER A 81 -10.44 -12.46 2.77
C SER A 81 -11.24 -12.55 1.48
N SER A 82 -11.56 -11.41 0.86
CA SER A 82 -12.26 -11.37 -0.44
C SER A 82 -11.46 -12.08 -1.54
N VAL A 83 -10.15 -11.80 -1.64
CA VAL A 83 -9.28 -12.45 -2.63
C VAL A 83 -9.17 -13.96 -2.39
N ARG A 84 -9.13 -14.43 -1.13
CA ARG A 84 -9.17 -15.86 -0.81
C ARG A 84 -10.48 -16.53 -1.25
N CYS A 85 -11.59 -15.79 -1.25
CA CYS A 85 -12.88 -16.26 -1.76
C CYS A 85 -12.99 -16.21 -3.29
N SER A 86 -11.89 -16.02 -4.02
CA SER A 86 -11.84 -15.86 -5.49
C SER A 86 -12.60 -14.63 -6.01
N ALA A 87 -12.89 -13.65 -5.15
CA ALA A 87 -13.39 -12.35 -5.58
C ALA A 87 -12.22 -11.45 -5.98
N SER A 88 -12.37 -10.67 -7.05
CA SER A 88 -11.41 -9.62 -7.40
C SER A 88 -11.36 -8.57 -6.28
N LEU A 89 -10.17 -8.05 -6.00
CA LEU A 89 -10.01 -6.91 -5.09
C LEU A 89 -10.90 -5.75 -5.58
N SER A 90 -11.84 -5.30 -4.74
CA SER A 90 -12.70 -4.17 -5.09
C SER A 90 -11.88 -2.91 -5.23
N ALA A 91 -12.18 -2.04 -6.20
CA ALA A 91 -11.54 -0.73 -6.34
C ALA A 91 -11.71 0.15 -5.08
N ASP A 92 -12.73 -0.14 -4.26
CA ASP A 92 -13.04 0.56 -3.02
C ASP A 92 -12.26 0.05 -1.80
N TRP A 93 -11.39 -0.95 -1.93
CA TRP A 93 -10.67 -1.56 -0.80
C TRP A 93 -9.92 -0.51 0.03
N LYS A 94 -9.36 0.52 -0.60
CA LYS A 94 -8.59 1.58 0.06
C LYS A 94 -9.41 2.77 0.53
N LYS A 95 -10.74 2.79 0.31
CA LYS A 95 -11.61 3.93 0.58
C LYS A 95 -11.62 4.29 2.07
N CYS A 96 -11.77 3.30 2.94
CA CYS A 96 -11.77 3.51 4.40
C CYS A 96 -10.44 4.11 4.89
N ILE A 97 -9.31 3.65 4.33
CA ILE A 97 -7.97 4.16 4.67
C ILE A 97 -7.80 5.59 4.15
N ASP A 98 -8.24 5.88 2.92
CA ASP A 98 -8.16 7.23 2.32
C ASP A 98 -9.05 8.25 3.06
N GLU A 99 -10.26 7.84 3.47
CA GLU A 99 -11.15 8.67 4.28
C GLU A 99 -10.58 8.93 5.67
N ASP A 100 -9.99 7.92 6.31
CA ASP A 100 -9.31 8.07 7.59
C ASP A 100 -8.11 9.02 7.48
N TYR A 101 -7.28 8.82 6.45
CA TYR A 101 -6.14 9.67 6.14
C TYR A 101 -6.56 11.12 5.90
N LYS A 102 -7.65 11.37 5.16
CA LYS A 102 -8.19 12.72 4.94
C LYS A 102 -8.78 13.33 6.21
N LYS A 103 -9.47 12.53 7.02
CA LYS A 103 -10.15 12.98 8.24
C LYS A 103 -9.16 13.28 9.37
N ARG A 104 -8.08 12.51 9.47
CA ARG A 104 -7.09 12.58 10.55
C ARG A 104 -5.80 13.29 10.14
N GLY A 105 -5.45 13.31 8.85
CA GLY A 105 -4.23 13.94 8.33
C GLY A 105 -4.18 15.46 8.45
N GLY A 106 -5.24 16.11 8.96
CA GLY A 106 -5.22 17.51 9.41
C GLY A 106 -4.77 17.71 10.86
N ARG A 107 -4.46 16.64 11.60
CA ARG A 107 -3.87 16.73 12.94
C ARG A 107 -2.35 16.57 12.83
N GLU A 108 -1.70 17.59 12.31
CA GLU A 108 -0.29 17.80 12.65
C GLU A 108 -0.19 17.79 14.18
N HIS A 109 0.67 16.91 14.70
CA HIS A 109 1.07 16.92 16.09
C HIS A 109 1.55 18.33 16.44
N LYS A 110 0.80 19.00 17.32
CA LYS A 110 1.23 20.21 18.00
C LYS A 110 2.01 19.84 19.26
#